data_AF-A0A9E2YU74-F1
#
_entry.id   AF-A0A9E2YU74-F1
#
_cell.length_a   1.000
_cell.length_b   1.000
_cell.length_c   1.000
_cell.angle_alpha   90.00
_cell.angle_beta   90.00
_cell.angle_gamma   90.00
#
_symmetry.space_group_name_H-M   'P 1'
#
loop_
_entity.id
_entity.type
_entity.pdbx_description
1 polymer ?
#
loop_
_entity_poly.entity_id
_entity_poly.type
_entity_poly.pdbx_seq_one_letter_code
_entity_poly.pdbx_strand_id
1 'polypeptide(L)'
;TLTVGRSIASAFERMYHLERACSMQVRTRALGTAIYPVEPIAIDKNAELLSNRDRAELRSTTLVWPPLLRKLDRIDPSYRT
;
A
#
# COMPACT_ATOMS: atom_id res chain seq x y z
N THR A 1 -5.87 4.30 11.77
CA THR A 1 -4.58 4.15 11.08
C THR A 1 -4.08 5.49 10.62
N LEU A 2 -2.79 5.77 10.79
CA LEU A 2 -2.19 7.05 10.43
C LEU A 2 -1.05 6.81 9.44
N THR A 3 -1.08 7.51 8.31
CA THR A 3 0.00 7.51 7.31
C THR A 3 0.19 8.91 6.74
N VAL A 4 1.42 9.24 6.40
CA VAL A 4 1.80 10.52 5.79
C VAL A 4 2.52 10.28 4.46
N GLY A 5 2.46 11.26 3.56
CA GLY A 5 3.08 11.23 2.24
C GLY A 5 3.34 12.64 1.72
N ARG A 6 4.15 12.77 0.68
CA ARG A 6 4.40 14.07 0.02
C ARG A 6 3.23 14.53 -0.85
N SER A 7 2.32 13.60 -1.16
CA SER A 7 1.07 13.86 -1.86
C SER A 7 -0.06 13.02 -1.24
N ILE A 8 -1.30 13.39 -1.57
CA ILE A 8 -2.49 12.60 -1.21
C ILE A 8 -2.37 11.16 -1.77
N ALA A 9 -1.84 11.02 -2.99
CA ALA A 9 -1.62 9.74 -3.63
C ALA A 9 -0.71 8.81 -2.81
N SER A 10 0.46 9.31 -2.40
CA SER A 10 1.42 8.49 -1.64
C SER A 10 0.96 8.24 -0.21
N ALA A 11 0.25 9.19 0.42
CA ALA A 11 -0.36 8.98 1.73
C ALA A 11 -1.45 7.89 1.67
N PHE A 12 -2.37 7.99 0.71
CA PHE A 12 -3.46 7.03 0.54
C PHE A 12 -2.93 5.62 0.24
N GLU A 13 -1.94 5.52 -0.66
CA GLU A 13 -1.35 4.24 -1.00
C GLU A 13 -0.68 3.56 0.21
N ARG A 14 0.06 4.32 1.02
CA ARG A 14 0.66 3.81 2.26
C ARG A 14 -0.42 3.31 3.22
N MET A 15 -1.51 4.05 3.36
CA MET A 15 -2.65 3.63 4.19
C MET A 15 -3.23 2.31 3.69
N TYR A 16 -3.48 2.20 2.38
CA TYR A 16 -4.01 0.99 1.75
C TYR A 16 -3.14 -0.25 2.03
N HIS A 17 -1.83 -0.14 1.87
CA HIS A 17 -0.92 -1.25 2.15
C HIS A 17 -0.84 -1.60 3.63
N LEU A 18 -0.83 -0.60 4.51
CA LEU A 18 -0.79 -0.81 5.96
C LEU A 18 -2.03 -1.55 6.45
N GLU A 19 -3.22 -1.13 6.03
CA GLU A 19 -4.48 -1.79 6.36
C GLU A 19 -4.49 -3.27 5.93
N ARG A 20 -4.00 -3.55 4.72
CA ARG A 20 -3.92 -4.92 4.20
C ARG A 20 -2.88 -5.76 4.93
N ALA A 21 -1.73 -5.18 5.28
CA ALA A 21 -0.71 -5.86 6.05
C ALA A 21 -1.24 -6.25 7.43
N CYS A 22 -1.89 -5.32 8.14
CA CYS A 22 -2.52 -5.59 9.44
C CYS A 22 -3.64 -6.62 9.33
N SER A 23 -4.51 -6.50 8.33
CA SER A 23 -5.59 -7.47 8.08
C SER A 23 -5.04 -8.88 7.84
N MET A 24 -3.99 -9.00 7.02
CA MET A 24 -3.32 -10.28 6.77
C MET A 24 -2.69 -10.82 8.05
N GLN A 25 -1.99 -9.97 8.80
CA GLN A 25 -1.34 -10.38 10.04
C GLN A 25 -2.34 -10.94 11.06
N VAL A 26 -3.48 -10.29 11.27
CA VAL A 26 -4.53 -10.77 12.18
C VAL A 26 -5.05 -12.14 11.72
N ARG A 27 -5.36 -12.29 10.44
CA ARG A 27 -5.86 -13.55 9.86
C ARG A 27 -4.84 -14.68 9.98
N THR A 28 -3.58 -14.41 9.66
CA THR A 28 -2.50 -15.40 9.76
C THR A 28 -2.24 -15.81 11.20
N ARG A 29 -2.25 -14.86 12.15
CA ARG A 29 -2.10 -15.18 13.58
C ARG A 29 -3.25 -16.02 14.13
N ALA A 30 -4.46 -15.86 13.60
CA ALA A 30 -5.61 -16.69 13.99
C ALA A 30 -5.43 -18.17 13.60
N LEU A 31 -4.52 -18.49 12.67
CA LEU A 31 -4.17 -19.86 12.29
C LEU A 31 -3.17 -20.52 13.27
N GLY A 32 -2.66 -19.80 14.26
CA GLY A 32 -1.63 -20.27 15.19
C GLY A 32 -0.22 -20.04 14.65
N THR A 33 0.66 -21.03 14.79
CA THR A 33 2.08 -20.93 14.40
C THR A 33 2.20 -20.79 12.88
N ALA A 34 2.98 -19.81 12.42
CA ALA A 34 3.25 -19.64 11.00
C ALA A 34 3.99 -20.87 10.44
N ILE A 35 3.34 -21.59 9.52
CA ILE A 35 3.85 -22.84 8.94
C ILE A 35 4.99 -22.57 7.93
N TYR A 36 5.05 -21.35 7.37
CA TYR A 36 6.02 -20.95 6.35
C TYR A 36 6.62 -19.58 6.66
N PRO A 37 7.76 -19.52 7.37
CA PRO A 37 8.48 -18.26 7.55
C PRO A 37 8.97 -17.76 6.19
N VAL A 38 8.88 -16.44 5.96
CA VAL A 38 9.45 -15.81 4.76
C VAL A 38 10.96 -15.77 4.92
N GLU A 39 11.68 -16.24 3.90
CA GLU A 39 13.14 -16.19 3.86
C GLU A 39 13.66 -14.75 4.05
N PRO A 40 14.66 -14.51 4.93
CA PRO A 40 15.17 -13.17 5.22
C PRO A 40 15.60 -12.41 3.96
N ILE A 41 16.22 -13.10 3.00
CA ILE A 41 16.66 -12.50 1.73
C ILE A 41 15.51 -11.90 0.91
N ALA A 42 14.30 -12.47 1.00
CA ALA A 42 13.14 -11.91 0.32
C ALA A 42 12.65 -10.62 1.00
N ILE A 43 12.76 -10.55 2.32
CA ILE A 43 12.43 -9.35 3.10
C ILE A 43 13.41 -8.22 2.75
N ASP A 44 14.71 -8.51 2.80
CA ASP A 44 15.77 -7.53 2.54
C ASP A 44 15.68 -6.97 1.11
N LYS A 45 15.51 -7.84 0.10
CA LYS A 45 15.34 -7.40 -1.29
C LYS A 45 14.09 -6.53 -1.49
N ASN A 46 12.98 -6.85 -0.83
CA ASN A 46 11.78 -6.02 -0.92
C ASN A 46 11.98 -4.66 -0.23
N ALA A 47 12.66 -4.63 0.92
CA ALA A 47 12.99 -3.39 1.62
C ALA A 47 13.89 -2.49 0.76
N GLU A 48 14.91 -3.07 0.11
CA GLU A 48 15.79 -2.36 -0.81
C GLU A 48 15.03 -1.82 -2.02
N LEU A 49 14.18 -2.63 -2.65
CA LEU A 49 13.39 -2.25 -3.83
C LEU A 49 12.45 -1.06 -3.54
N LEU A 50 11.94 -0.97 -2.31
CA LEU A 50 11.04 0.10 -1.86
C LEU A 50 11.76 1.27 -1.15
N SER A 51 13.09 1.20 -0.99
CA SER A 51 13.87 2.20 -0.26
C SER A 51 13.95 3.55 -0.98
N ASN A 52 13.88 3.55 -2.32
CA ASN A 52 13.95 4.77 -3.12
C ASN A 52 12.64 5.56 -3.02
N ARG A 53 12.67 6.60 -2.18
CA ARG A 53 11.51 7.45 -1.88
C ARG A 53 10.95 8.14 -3.13
N ASP A 54 11.81 8.61 -4.02
CA ASP A 54 11.39 9.39 -5.20
C ASP A 54 10.76 8.49 -6.26
N ARG A 55 11.33 7.30 -6.46
CA ARG A 55 10.69 6.27 -7.28
C ARG A 55 9.34 5.83 -6.70
N ALA A 56 9.24 5.69 -5.37
CA ALA A 56 7.99 5.35 -4.70
C ALA A 56 6.91 6.43 -4.88
N GLU A 57 7.29 7.71 -4.79
CA GLU A 57 6.37 8.84 -5.01
C GLU A 57 5.93 8.95 -6.47
N LEU A 58 6.86 8.78 -7.41
CA LEU A 58 6.54 8.74 -8.84
C LEU A 58 5.53 7.63 -9.12
N ARG A 59 5.76 6.42 -8.58
CA ARG A 59 4.83 5.30 -8.70
C ARG A 59 3.45 5.63 -8.09
N SER A 60 3.41 6.23 -6.90
CA SER A 60 2.16 6.59 -6.23
C SER A 60 1.32 7.53 -7.10
N THR A 61 1.96 8.59 -7.60
CA THR A 61 1.30 9.69 -8.32
C THR A 61 0.97 9.36 -9.77
N THR A 62 1.86 8.66 -10.48
CA THR A 62 1.73 8.43 -11.93
C THR A 62 1.07 7.09 -12.28
N LEU A 63 1.30 6.06 -11.47
CA LEU A 63 0.82 4.71 -11.77
C LEU A 63 -0.41 4.33 -10.96
N VAL A 64 -0.38 4.59 -9.65
CA VAL A 64 -1.38 4.08 -8.70
C VAL A 64 -2.60 5.00 -8.60
N TRP A 65 -2.39 6.32 -8.51
CA TRP A 65 -3.47 7.28 -8.28
C TRP A 65 -4.46 7.43 -9.45
N PRO A 66 -4.02 7.56 -10.72
CA PRO A 66 -4.96 7.77 -11.83
C PRO A 66 -6.03 6.68 -12.01
N PRO A 67 -5.72 5.37 -11.94
CA PRO A 67 -6.76 4.33 -12.02
C PRO A 67 -7.71 4.34 -10.81
N LEU A 68 -7.25 4.75 -9.63
CA LEU A 68 -8.13 4.88 -8.45
C LEU A 68 -9.16 5.99 -8.64
N LEU A 69 -8.74 7.14 -9.18
CA LEU A 69 -9.67 8.21 -9.55
C LEU A 69 -10.67 7.75 -10.61
N ARG A 70 -10.21 7.05 -11.67
CA ARG A 70 -11.13 6.47 -12.67
C ARG A 70 -12.13 5.47 -12.07
N LYS A 71 -11.74 4.75 -11.02
CA LYS A 71 -12.65 3.87 -10.28
C LYS A 71 -13.66 4.69 -9.48
N LEU A 72 -13.22 5.75 -8.80
CA LEU A 72 -14.08 6.62 -8.01
C LEU A 72 -15.09 7.35 -8.90
N ASP A 73 -14.66 7.87 -10.05
CA ASP A 73 -15.53 8.48 -11.07
C ASP A 73 -16.69 7.58 -11.51
N ARG A 74 -16.46 6.26 -11.54
CA ARG A 74 -17.51 5.27 -11.87
C ARG A 74 -18.43 4.93 -10.71
N ILE A 75 -17.96 5.08 -9.47
CA ILE A 75 -18.72 4.74 -8.27
C ILE A 75 -19.61 5.92 -7.88
N ASP A 76 -19.01 7.09 -7.79
CA ASP A 76 -19.69 8.31 -7.38
C ASP A 76 -18.87 9.52 -7.85
N PRO A 77 -19.25 10.20 -8.93
CA PRO A 77 -18.56 11.40 -9.42
C PRO A 77 -18.81 12.65 -8.55
N SER A 78 -19.71 12.61 -7.58
CA SER A 78 -20.07 13.78 -6.75
C SER A 78 -18.89 14.31 -5.92
N TYR A 79 -17.88 13.48 -5.62
CA TYR A 79 -16.68 13.87 -4.86
C TYR A 79 -15.88 15.03 -5.48
N ARG A 80 -16.14 15.36 -6.75
CA ARG A 80 -15.49 16.44 -7.49
C ARG A 80 -16.15 17.81 -7.28
N THR A 81 -17.33 17.84 -6.68
CA THR A 81 -18.12 19.06 -6.42
C THR A 81 -17.95 19.49 -4.97
#